data_AF-A0A8S9ZVM8-F1
#
_entry.id   AF-A0A8S9ZVM8-F1
#
_cell.length_a   1.000
_cell.length_b   1.000
_cell.length_c   1.000
_cell.angle_alpha   90.00
_cell.angle_beta   90.00
_cell.angle_gamma   90.00
#
_symmetry.space_group_name_H-M   'P 1'
#
loop_
_entity.id
_entity.type
_entity.pdbx_description
1 polymer ?
#
loop_
_entity_poly.entity_id
_entity_poly.type
_entity_poly.pdbx_seq_one_letter_code
_entity_poly.pdbx_strand_id
1 'polypeptide(L)'
;MTSSSFFTSSNSNLNREVSFINLSDIIIGEKVETGSNKSQMTDEEIKQKFAELALKLKQSDKRNDELALRLSQSDRRNEELALKLLESDKKYEELVKKLKEVKACFLKLSNKWTVCIKKKCCANQCVYNNPNTICNIYGFIQITSDTNVKYNCKPNHEAIIIAEKNFKKPVTSKLCLNCAIYTLCYYEIKLKIERSKPVVEIGFINNIYLCLNGGYISYFDTILNKDKFINLSSSFSFNNEDIIGCGVVYPPPNINNNKLPYIFFTKNGELIGKAIEVNGNIQDLFPSVILKYCSIETNFGDNLNSKPFKYDITNHIVAKEFYEDEDFTDE
;
A
#
# COMPACT_ATOMS: atom_id res chain seq x y z
N MET A 1 24.88 -7.90 -6.65
CA MET A 1 26.19 -7.39 -6.21
C MET A 1 26.10 -7.07 -4.73
N THR A 2 27.17 -7.36 -3.98
CA THR A 2 27.42 -7.18 -2.52
C THR A 2 26.42 -7.86 -1.58
N SER A 3 26.60 -9.14 -1.23
CA SER A 3 27.45 -9.66 -0.14
C SER A 3 27.12 -9.08 1.24
N SER A 4 26.31 -9.80 2.03
CA SER A 4 26.22 -9.62 3.49
C SER A 4 26.43 -10.97 4.18
N SER A 5 27.65 -11.48 4.10
CA SER A 5 28.24 -12.27 5.18
C SER A 5 28.72 -11.31 6.28
N PHE A 6 28.88 -11.82 7.51
CA PHE A 6 29.35 -11.16 8.75
C PHE A 6 28.25 -10.82 9.77
N PHE A 7 27.93 -11.78 10.64
CA PHE A 7 28.46 -11.85 12.02
C PHE A 7 27.91 -13.14 12.68
N THR A 8 28.58 -14.27 12.46
CA THR A 8 28.54 -15.40 13.39
C THR A 8 29.85 -15.38 14.14
N SER A 9 29.93 -14.59 15.22
CA SER A 9 31.02 -14.76 16.18
C SER A 9 30.68 -15.96 17.04
N SER A 10 31.30 -17.09 16.69
CA SER A 10 31.39 -18.32 17.46
C SER A 10 31.74 -18.01 18.92
N ASN A 11 30.76 -18.09 19.81
CA ASN A 11 31.01 -18.15 21.25
C ASN A 11 31.29 -19.61 21.64
N SER A 12 32.37 -20.16 21.09
CA SER A 12 32.90 -21.46 21.43
C SER A 12 34.40 -21.32 21.55
N ASN A 13 34.87 -20.82 22.69
CA ASN A 13 36.18 -21.14 23.28
C ASN A 13 36.42 -20.23 24.47
N LEU A 14 36.00 -20.68 25.65
CA LEU A 14 36.64 -20.33 26.91
C LEU A 14 36.36 -21.45 27.92
N ASN A 15 36.65 -22.70 27.51
CA ASN A 15 37.13 -23.69 28.47
C ASN A 15 38.54 -23.25 28.89
N ARG A 16 38.60 -22.28 29.81
CA ARG A 16 39.79 -22.13 30.64
C ARG A 16 39.78 -23.33 31.57
N GLU A 17 40.54 -24.36 31.21
CA GLU A 17 41.02 -25.34 32.18
C GLU A 17 41.67 -24.55 33.32
N VAL A 18 40.96 -24.47 34.44
CA VAL A 18 41.58 -24.07 35.70
C VAL A 18 42.42 -25.29 36.09
N SER A 19 43.68 -25.28 35.67
CA SER A 19 44.68 -26.19 36.23
C SER A 19 44.71 -25.92 37.73
N PHE A 20 44.13 -26.81 38.52
CA PHE A 20 44.31 -26.83 39.96
C PHE A 20 45.82 -26.96 40.20
N ILE A 21 46.44 -25.88 40.67
CA ILE A 21 47.78 -25.96 41.23
C ILE A 21 47.64 -26.86 42.45
N ASN A 22 48.10 -28.09 42.34
CA ASN A 22 48.13 -29.03 43.44
C ASN A 22 49.11 -28.46 44.48
N LEU A 23 48.60 -28.07 45.65
CA LEU A 23 49.41 -27.43 46.70
C LEU A 23 50.57 -28.32 47.20
N SER A 24 50.58 -29.61 46.85
CA SER A 24 51.71 -30.53 47.04
C SER A 24 52.95 -30.13 46.23
N ASP A 25 52.78 -29.48 45.09
CA ASP A 25 53.87 -29.20 44.14
C ASP A 25 54.65 -27.93 44.51
N ILE A 26 54.12 -27.11 45.43
CA ILE A 26 54.81 -25.92 45.97
C ILE A 26 55.73 -26.30 47.15
N ILE A 27 55.53 -27.46 47.79
CA ILE A 27 56.25 -27.81 49.03
C ILE A 27 57.49 -28.68 48.80
N ILE A 28 57.72 -29.26 47.61
CA ILE A 28 58.84 -30.20 47.42
C ILE A 28 59.65 -29.83 46.17
N GLY A 29 60.55 -28.86 46.31
CA GLY A 29 61.35 -28.40 45.19
C GLY A 29 62.57 -27.55 45.53
N GLU A 30 63.20 -27.70 46.70
CA GLU A 30 64.57 -27.19 46.90
C GLU A 30 65.42 -28.19 47.68
N LYS A 31 66.20 -28.98 46.94
CA LYS A 31 67.33 -29.73 47.48
C LYS A 31 68.44 -28.72 47.79
N VAL A 32 68.81 -28.69 49.06
CA VAL A 32 69.82 -27.83 49.67
C VAL A 32 71.21 -28.13 49.10
N GLU A 33 71.81 -27.15 48.42
CA GLU A 33 73.27 -26.98 48.39
C GLU A 33 73.67 -25.93 49.43
N THR A 34 74.73 -26.26 50.16
CA THR A 34 75.20 -25.62 51.38
C THR A 34 75.90 -24.29 51.09
N GLY A 35 75.40 -23.21 51.69
CA GLY A 35 76.05 -21.90 51.67
C GLY A 35 75.26 -20.85 52.43
N SER A 36 75.65 -20.65 53.70
CA SER A 36 75.48 -19.47 54.57
C SER A 36 74.25 -18.55 54.40
N ASN A 37 73.48 -18.44 55.49
CA ASN A 37 72.33 -17.55 55.74
C ASN A 37 71.00 -17.90 55.03
N LYS A 38 70.50 -19.13 55.22
CA LYS A 38 69.05 -19.39 55.10
C LYS A 38 68.40 -19.19 56.47
N SER A 39 67.77 -18.03 56.66
CA SER A 39 66.83 -17.77 57.76
C SER A 39 65.79 -18.88 57.79
N GLN A 40 65.87 -19.80 58.75
CA GLN A 40 64.84 -20.80 58.98
C GLN A 40 63.58 -20.07 59.44
N MET A 41 62.55 -20.11 58.59
CA MET A 41 61.25 -19.52 58.89
C MET A 41 60.68 -20.23 60.12
N THR A 42 60.34 -19.49 61.16
CA THR A 42 59.75 -20.02 62.39
C THR A 42 58.34 -20.53 62.15
N ASP A 43 57.86 -21.50 62.94
CA ASP A 43 56.48 -22.01 62.87
C ASP A 43 55.43 -20.88 62.94
N GLU A 44 55.76 -19.79 63.63
CA GLU A 44 54.91 -18.61 63.76
C GLU A 44 54.86 -17.79 62.47
N GLU A 45 55.96 -17.66 61.74
CA GLU A 45 55.98 -17.04 60.40
C GLU A 45 55.22 -17.89 59.36
N ILE A 46 55.26 -19.22 59.50
CA ILE A 46 54.46 -20.14 58.69
C ILE A 46 52.96 -19.91 58.95
N LYS A 47 52.53 -19.89 60.21
CA LYS A 47 51.14 -19.60 60.59
C LYS A 47 50.68 -18.24 60.07
N GLN A 48 51.53 -17.22 60.17
CA GLN A 48 51.20 -15.87 59.71
C GLN A 48 50.99 -15.82 58.19
N LYS A 49 51.84 -16.51 57.41
CA LYS A 49 51.66 -16.64 55.96
C LYS A 49 50.39 -17.42 55.57
N PHE A 50 50.05 -18.50 56.29
CA PHE A 50 48.81 -19.24 56.06
C PHE A 50 47.57 -18.39 56.35
N ALA A 51 47.59 -17.60 57.43
CA ALA A 51 46.52 -16.67 57.75
C ALA A 51 46.36 -15.59 56.66
N GLU A 52 47.47 -15.05 56.15
CA GLU A 52 47.46 -14.07 55.05
C GLU A 52 46.91 -14.69 53.75
N LEU A 53 47.31 -15.92 53.41
CA LEU A 53 46.80 -16.66 52.26
C LEU A 53 45.30 -16.92 52.37
N ALA A 54 44.82 -17.35 53.53
CA ALA A 54 43.39 -17.58 53.76
C ALA A 54 42.58 -16.27 53.60
N LEU A 55 43.15 -15.14 54.02
CA LEU A 55 42.52 -13.82 53.87
C LEU A 55 42.49 -13.36 52.41
N LYS A 56 43.57 -13.59 51.65
CA LYS A 56 43.62 -13.35 50.20
C LYS A 56 42.62 -14.23 49.44
N LEU A 57 42.46 -15.49 49.84
CA LEU A 57 41.50 -16.41 49.24
C LEU A 57 40.06 -15.90 49.41
N LYS A 58 39.68 -15.53 50.65
CA LYS A 58 38.36 -14.93 50.93
C LYS A 58 38.10 -13.64 50.14
N GLN A 59 39.13 -12.80 49.96
CA GLN A 59 39.01 -11.60 49.13
C GLN A 59 38.83 -11.93 47.65
N SER A 60 39.49 -12.98 47.17
CA SER A 60 39.35 -13.47 45.79
C SER A 60 37.95 -14.03 45.54
N ASP A 61 37.40 -14.84 46.45
CA ASP A 61 36.05 -15.38 46.34
C ASP A 61 35.01 -14.27 46.25
N LYS A 62 35.12 -13.26 47.12
CA LYS A 62 34.24 -12.08 47.08
C LYS A 62 34.31 -11.33 45.74
N ARG A 63 35.50 -11.22 45.14
CA ARG A 63 35.65 -10.60 43.81
C ARG A 63 35.03 -11.44 42.71
N ASN A 64 35.14 -12.76 42.78
CA ASN A 64 34.55 -13.67 41.80
C ASN A 64 33.02 -13.60 41.85
N ASP A 65 32.42 -13.54 43.03
CA ASP A 65 30.97 -13.36 43.19
C ASP A 65 30.49 -12.03 42.58
N GLU A 66 31.24 -10.94 42.82
CA GLU A 66 30.94 -9.62 42.24
C GLU A 66 31.05 -9.63 40.70
N LEU A 67 32.03 -10.33 40.15
CA LEU A 67 32.19 -10.50 38.70
C LEU A 67 31.06 -11.33 38.10
N ALA A 68 30.64 -12.43 38.74
CA ALA A 68 29.52 -13.25 38.29
C ALA A 68 28.22 -12.44 38.25
N LEU A 69 27.98 -11.59 39.26
CA LEU A 69 26.83 -10.69 39.29
C LEU A 69 26.87 -9.66 38.15
N ARG A 70 28.03 -9.05 37.88
CA ARG A 70 28.20 -8.10 36.77
C ARG A 70 28.00 -8.74 35.41
N LEU A 71 28.47 -9.98 35.22
CA LEU A 71 28.26 -10.74 33.99
C LEU A 71 26.77 -10.98 33.75
N SER A 72 26.04 -11.48 34.76
CA SER A 72 24.58 -11.68 34.66
C SER A 72 23.82 -10.39 34.34
N GLN A 73 24.22 -9.26 34.93
CA GLN A 73 23.62 -7.95 34.60
C GLN A 73 23.94 -7.52 33.16
N SER A 74 25.15 -7.81 32.67
CA SER A 74 25.55 -7.51 31.30
C SER A 74 24.77 -8.36 30.29
N ASP A 75 24.58 -9.65 30.56
CA ASP A 75 23.81 -10.56 29.70
C ASP A 75 22.37 -10.09 29.57
N ARG A 76 21.74 -9.72 30.70
CA ARG A 76 20.39 -9.14 30.69
C ARG A 76 20.30 -7.87 29.85
N ARG A 77 21.28 -6.95 29.96
CA ARG A 77 21.29 -5.73 29.13
C ARG A 77 21.45 -6.05 27.65
N ASN A 78 22.27 -7.05 27.31
CA ASN A 78 22.47 -7.47 25.92
C ASN A 78 21.18 -8.07 25.33
N GLU A 79 20.44 -8.87 26.10
CA GLU A 79 19.12 -9.38 25.69
C GLU A 79 18.11 -8.23 25.47
N GLU A 80 18.05 -7.27 26.40
CA GLU A 80 17.18 -6.10 26.27
C GLU A 80 17.54 -5.24 25.04
N LEU A 81 18.84 -5.09 24.72
CA LEU A 81 19.30 -4.38 23.53
C LEU A 81 18.96 -5.14 22.24
N ALA A 82 19.11 -6.46 22.21
CA ALA A 82 18.76 -7.28 21.06
C ALA A 82 17.27 -7.16 20.70
N LEU A 83 16.39 -7.13 21.71
CA LEU A 83 14.95 -6.91 21.50
C LEU A 83 14.65 -5.53 20.89
N LYS A 84 15.32 -4.48 21.38
CA LYS A 84 15.16 -3.12 20.83
C LYS A 84 15.67 -3.01 19.39
N LEU A 85 16.75 -3.70 19.06
CA LEU A 85 17.28 -3.74 17.70
C LEU A 85 16.25 -4.35 16.73
N LEU A 86 15.68 -5.50 17.10
CA LEU A 86 14.63 -6.17 16.32
C LEU A 86 13.39 -5.29 16.12
N GLU A 87 12.98 -4.52 17.12
CA GLU A 87 11.86 -3.59 16.99
C GLU A 87 12.20 -2.42 16.05
N SER A 88 13.44 -1.92 16.11
CA SER A 88 13.92 -0.87 15.21
C SER A 88 14.00 -1.34 13.76
N ASP A 89 14.47 -2.57 13.51
CA ASP A 89 14.54 -3.15 12.17
C ASP A 89 13.15 -3.27 11.54
N LYS A 90 12.15 -3.75 12.29
CA LYS A 90 10.75 -3.79 11.83
C LYS A 90 10.22 -2.41 11.44
N LYS A 91 10.50 -1.38 12.26
CA LYS A 91 10.10 0.00 11.96
C LYS A 91 10.79 0.53 10.70
N TYR A 92 12.07 0.20 10.52
CA TYR A 92 12.83 0.59 9.33
C TYR A 92 12.26 -0.07 8.06
N GLU A 93 11.96 -1.37 8.10
CA GLU A 93 11.33 -2.08 6.98
C GLU A 93 9.97 -1.46 6.59
N GLU A 94 9.15 -1.10 7.57
CA GLU A 94 7.87 -0.40 7.33
C GLU A 94 8.08 0.98 6.68
N LEU A 95 9.08 1.74 7.12
CA LEU A 95 9.42 3.05 6.54
C LEU A 95 9.93 2.92 5.11
N VAL A 96 10.81 1.96 4.85
CA VAL A 96 11.31 1.67 3.50
C VAL A 96 10.16 1.29 2.58
N LYS A 97 9.20 0.48 3.06
CA LYS A 97 8.01 0.12 2.29
C LYS A 97 7.19 1.35 1.91
N LYS A 98 6.93 2.26 2.86
CA LYS A 98 6.20 3.52 2.61
C LYS A 98 6.95 4.48 1.67
N LEU A 99 8.28 4.54 1.76
CA LEU A 99 9.10 5.37 0.86
C LEU A 99 9.07 4.89 -0.59
N LYS A 100 8.83 3.59 -0.81
CA LYS A 100 8.67 2.99 -2.15
C LYS A 100 7.25 3.08 -2.72
N GLU A 101 6.31 3.70 -2.01
CA GLU A 101 4.95 3.89 -2.51
C GLU A 101 4.90 5.14 -3.37
N VAL A 102 4.69 4.95 -4.67
CA VAL A 102 4.46 6.07 -5.58
C VAL A 102 3.00 6.48 -5.50
N LYS A 103 2.74 7.75 -5.21
CA LYS A 103 1.39 8.31 -5.18
C LYS A 103 1.02 8.91 -6.52
N ALA A 104 -0.25 8.75 -6.90
CA ALA A 104 -0.78 9.45 -8.06
C ALA A 104 -1.23 10.87 -7.69
N CYS A 105 -1.04 11.81 -8.61
CA CYS A 105 -1.51 13.17 -8.48
C CYS A 105 -2.90 13.32 -9.11
N PHE A 106 -3.86 13.77 -8.32
CA PHE A 106 -5.21 14.01 -8.82
C PHE A 106 -5.24 15.21 -9.79
N LEU A 107 -5.68 14.96 -11.01
CA LEU A 107 -5.96 15.99 -12.00
C LEU A 107 -7.44 16.37 -11.92
N LYS A 108 -7.70 17.57 -11.40
CA LYS A 108 -9.04 18.15 -11.41
C LYS A 108 -9.50 18.40 -12.85
N LEU A 109 -10.56 17.73 -13.26
CA LEU A 109 -11.21 17.94 -14.55
C LEU A 109 -12.71 18.20 -14.37
N SER A 110 -13.08 19.47 -14.42
CA SER A 110 -14.48 19.87 -14.36
C SER A 110 -15.29 19.32 -15.53
N ASN A 111 -16.40 18.67 -15.24
CA ASN A 111 -17.19 17.91 -16.21
C ASN A 111 -18.69 17.99 -15.92
N LYS A 112 -19.49 17.58 -16.89
CA LYS A 112 -20.94 17.49 -16.79
C LYS A 112 -21.48 16.36 -17.65
N TRP A 113 -22.66 15.87 -17.32
CA TRP A 113 -23.32 14.85 -18.13
C TRP A 113 -23.85 15.41 -19.45
N THR A 114 -23.68 14.62 -20.49
CA THR A 114 -24.31 14.78 -21.81
C THR A 114 -25.00 13.47 -22.15
N VAL A 115 -26.11 13.53 -22.88
CA VAL A 115 -26.84 12.30 -23.21
C VAL A 115 -26.38 11.75 -24.54
N CYS A 116 -26.01 10.47 -24.55
CA CYS A 116 -25.74 9.72 -25.76
C CYS A 116 -26.73 8.57 -25.87
N ILE A 117 -27.75 8.75 -26.70
CA ILE A 117 -28.76 7.73 -26.90
C ILE A 117 -28.38 6.89 -28.11
N LYS A 118 -27.75 5.73 -27.88
CA LYS A 118 -27.43 4.80 -28.97
C LYS A 118 -28.73 4.16 -29.55
N LYS A 119 -28.82 4.24 -30.88
CA LYS A 119 -29.54 3.43 -31.88
C LYS A 119 -31.09 3.34 -31.91
N LYS A 120 -31.87 3.65 -30.87
CA LYS A 120 -33.35 3.57 -30.97
C LYS A 120 -34.18 4.65 -30.27
N CYS A 121 -33.57 5.75 -29.81
CA CYS A 121 -34.37 6.94 -29.47
C CYS A 121 -34.76 7.67 -30.75
N CYS A 122 -35.87 8.41 -30.70
CA CYS A 122 -36.61 9.01 -31.82
C CYS A 122 -35.84 10.10 -32.59
N ALA A 123 -34.59 9.84 -33.01
CA ALA A 123 -33.67 10.78 -33.62
C ALA A 123 -33.62 12.15 -32.89
N ASN A 124 -33.09 13.18 -33.53
CA ASN A 124 -32.85 14.51 -32.95
C ASN A 124 -34.11 15.18 -32.35
N GLN A 125 -35.33 14.70 -32.59
CA GLN A 125 -36.56 15.34 -32.11
C GLN A 125 -36.73 15.34 -30.58
N CYS A 126 -36.06 14.44 -29.86
CA CYS A 126 -36.16 14.36 -28.39
C CYS A 126 -35.31 15.39 -27.64
N VAL A 127 -34.40 16.11 -28.32
CA VAL A 127 -33.49 17.09 -27.69
C VAL A 127 -34.06 18.52 -27.76
N TYR A 128 -34.93 18.80 -28.73
CA TYR A 128 -35.26 20.19 -29.12
C TYR A 128 -36.41 20.84 -28.34
N ASN A 129 -37.31 20.09 -27.71
CA ASN A 129 -38.48 20.71 -27.06
C ASN A 129 -38.28 21.04 -25.57
N ASN A 130 -37.22 20.51 -24.94
CA ASN A 130 -36.72 20.94 -23.64
C ASN A 130 -35.32 20.31 -23.45
N PRO A 131 -34.23 21.08 -23.34
CA PRO A 131 -32.86 20.54 -23.37
C PRO A 131 -32.55 19.52 -22.25
N ASN A 132 -33.41 19.45 -21.23
CA ASN A 132 -33.23 18.65 -20.03
C ASN A 132 -34.13 17.40 -19.95
N THR A 133 -34.96 17.09 -20.95
CA THR A 133 -35.85 15.90 -20.92
C THR A 133 -35.80 15.15 -22.23
N ILE A 134 -35.54 13.84 -22.18
CA ILE A 134 -35.26 13.04 -23.37
C ILE A 134 -36.20 11.84 -23.50
N CYS A 135 -37.20 11.93 -24.37
CA CYS A 135 -37.96 10.84 -25.05
C CYS A 135 -39.34 10.41 -24.52
N ASN A 136 -40.31 10.34 -25.45
CA ASN A 136 -41.73 10.04 -25.19
C ASN A 136 -42.18 8.60 -25.50
N ILE A 137 -41.39 7.78 -26.21
CA ILE A 137 -41.81 6.42 -26.59
C ILE A 137 -41.26 5.35 -25.64
N TYR A 138 -40.02 5.51 -25.15
CA TYR A 138 -39.34 4.55 -24.25
C TYR A 138 -39.08 5.12 -22.85
N GLY A 139 -39.69 6.27 -22.55
CA GLY A 139 -39.51 7.08 -21.34
C GLY A 139 -38.22 7.91 -21.40
N PHE A 140 -38.01 8.74 -20.37
CA PHE A 140 -36.95 9.74 -20.39
C PHE A 140 -36.00 9.75 -19.20
N ILE A 141 -34.74 10.08 -19.48
CA ILE A 141 -33.84 10.61 -18.47
C ILE A 141 -34.04 12.12 -18.40
N GLN A 142 -34.03 12.66 -17.19
CA GLN A 142 -33.95 14.10 -16.97
C GLN A 142 -32.59 14.43 -16.34
N ILE A 143 -31.77 15.21 -17.05
CA ILE A 143 -30.61 15.85 -16.44
C ILE A 143 -31.15 17.06 -15.67
N THR A 144 -31.19 16.96 -14.35
CA THR A 144 -31.76 18.01 -13.48
C THR A 144 -30.74 19.09 -13.14
N SER A 145 -29.46 18.79 -13.31
CA SER A 145 -28.33 19.72 -13.28
C SER A 145 -27.15 19.07 -13.99
N ASP A 146 -26.07 19.80 -14.24
CA ASP A 146 -24.84 19.31 -14.87
C ASP A 146 -24.32 17.97 -14.31
N THR A 147 -24.61 17.65 -13.04
CA THR A 147 -24.15 16.43 -12.37
C THR A 147 -25.26 15.47 -11.93
N ASN A 148 -26.53 15.86 -12.02
CA ASN A 148 -27.63 15.07 -11.46
C ASN A 148 -28.53 14.53 -12.55
N VAL A 149 -28.84 13.24 -12.42
CA VAL A 149 -29.60 12.51 -13.40
C VAL A 149 -30.77 11.85 -12.70
N LYS A 150 -31.99 12.23 -13.08
CA LYS A 150 -33.21 11.59 -12.64
C LYS A 150 -33.70 10.60 -13.68
N TYR A 151 -33.89 9.36 -13.26
CA TYR A 151 -34.42 8.31 -14.11
C TYR A 151 -35.95 8.34 -14.14
N ASN A 152 -36.55 8.63 -15.29
CA ASN A 152 -37.99 8.56 -15.52
C ASN A 152 -38.35 7.64 -16.71
N CYS A 153 -37.48 6.70 -17.09
CA CYS A 153 -37.74 5.85 -18.25
C CYS A 153 -38.86 4.84 -18.01
N LYS A 154 -39.46 4.34 -19.10
CA LYS A 154 -40.46 3.28 -19.04
C LYS A 154 -39.83 2.01 -18.45
N PRO A 155 -40.65 1.10 -17.91
CA PRO A 155 -40.18 -0.23 -17.52
C PRO A 155 -39.34 -0.86 -18.64
N ASN A 156 -38.20 -1.43 -18.27
CA ASN A 156 -37.31 -2.25 -19.11
C ASN A 156 -36.39 -1.57 -20.13
N HIS A 157 -36.20 -0.24 -20.05
CA HIS A 157 -35.21 0.44 -20.89
C HIS A 157 -34.00 0.92 -20.08
N GLU A 158 -32.81 0.61 -20.57
CA GLU A 158 -31.56 1.16 -20.06
C GLU A 158 -31.22 2.47 -20.76
N ALA A 159 -30.48 3.30 -20.06
CA ALA A 159 -30.19 4.64 -20.50
C ALA A 159 -28.70 4.94 -20.29
N ILE A 160 -28.00 5.29 -21.36
CA ILE A 160 -26.55 5.52 -21.38
C ILE A 160 -26.30 7.03 -21.32
N ILE A 161 -25.46 7.46 -20.39
CA ILE A 161 -25.11 8.86 -20.17
C ILE A 161 -23.58 8.95 -20.19
N ILE A 162 -23.06 9.99 -20.84
CA ILE A 162 -21.62 10.16 -21.07
C ILE A 162 -21.23 11.57 -20.65
N ALA A 163 -20.11 11.75 -19.99
CA ALA A 163 -19.64 13.07 -19.65
C ALA A 163 -19.17 13.86 -20.89
N GLU A 164 -19.28 15.19 -20.85
CA GLU A 164 -18.90 16.08 -21.96
C GLU A 164 -17.41 15.94 -22.31
N LYS A 165 -16.56 15.85 -21.29
CA LYS A 165 -15.11 15.76 -21.43
C LYS A 165 -14.64 14.35 -21.14
N ASN A 166 -13.67 13.88 -21.92
CA ASN A 166 -12.94 12.65 -21.61
C ASN A 166 -11.77 12.92 -20.65
N PHE A 167 -11.40 11.86 -19.93
CA PHE A 167 -10.21 11.84 -19.09
C PHE A 167 -9.01 11.57 -19.99
N LYS A 168 -8.47 12.60 -20.64
CA LYS A 168 -7.29 12.44 -21.52
C LYS A 168 -6.00 12.30 -20.70
N LYS A 169 -5.05 11.52 -21.24
CA LYS A 169 -3.65 11.56 -20.78
C LYS A 169 -3.16 13.01 -20.88
N PRO A 170 -2.57 13.58 -19.82
CA PRO A 170 -1.99 14.91 -19.89
C PRO A 170 -0.90 14.94 -20.96
N VAL A 171 -1.01 15.88 -21.89
CA VAL A 171 0.10 16.20 -22.79
C VAL A 171 1.09 17.04 -21.96
N THR A 172 2.39 16.81 -22.13
CA THR A 172 3.54 17.43 -21.42
C THR A 172 3.60 18.96 -21.42
N SER A 173 2.56 19.65 -21.88
CA SER A 173 2.49 21.10 -21.93
C SER A 173 2.34 21.71 -20.53
N LYS A 174 3.49 22.12 -19.98
CA LYS A 174 3.72 23.23 -19.04
C LYS A 174 3.17 23.15 -17.60
N LEU A 175 2.29 22.22 -17.25
CA LEU A 175 1.59 22.28 -15.96
C LEU A 175 2.28 21.61 -14.76
N CYS A 176 3.36 20.86 -14.97
CA CYS A 176 4.20 20.42 -13.86
C CYS A 176 5.62 20.13 -14.35
N LEU A 177 6.58 21.01 -14.07
CA LEU A 177 8.00 20.78 -14.37
C LEU A 177 8.60 19.60 -13.58
N ASN A 178 7.84 19.04 -12.62
CA ASN A 178 8.14 17.81 -11.89
C ASN A 178 7.27 16.62 -12.35
N CYS A 179 6.77 16.62 -13.60
CA CYS A 179 5.80 15.68 -14.19
C CYS A 179 6.20 14.19 -14.28
N ALA A 180 7.20 13.72 -13.53
CA ALA A 180 7.50 12.30 -13.37
C ALA A 180 6.46 11.56 -12.49
N ILE A 181 5.24 12.09 -12.36
CA ILE A 181 4.22 11.61 -11.44
C ILE A 181 3.02 11.04 -12.19
N TYR A 182 2.50 9.92 -11.70
CA TYR A 182 1.28 9.30 -12.21
C TYR A 182 0.11 10.27 -12.08
N THR A 183 -0.75 10.33 -13.09
CA THR A 183 -1.91 11.22 -13.08
C THR A 183 -3.19 10.42 -12.81
N LEU A 184 -3.95 10.82 -11.79
CA LEU A 184 -5.23 10.24 -11.43
C LEU A 184 -6.37 11.15 -11.90
N CYS A 185 -7.29 10.61 -12.70
CA CYS A 185 -8.61 11.21 -12.93
C CYS A 185 -9.67 10.32 -12.27
N TYR A 186 -10.64 10.93 -11.59
CA TYR A 186 -11.61 10.18 -10.78
C TYR A 186 -12.98 10.87 -10.78
N TYR A 187 -14.05 10.08 -10.75
CA TYR A 187 -15.41 10.55 -10.48
C TYR A 187 -16.18 9.51 -9.67
N GLU A 188 -17.21 9.96 -8.96
CA GLU A 188 -18.10 9.07 -8.19
C GLU A 188 -19.57 9.44 -8.39
N ILE A 189 -20.43 8.45 -8.25
CA ILE A 189 -21.89 8.58 -8.32
C ILE A 189 -22.49 8.09 -7.02
N LYS A 190 -23.43 8.84 -6.47
CA LYS A 190 -24.30 8.43 -5.38
C LYS A 190 -25.59 7.87 -5.98
N LEU A 191 -25.93 6.64 -5.60
CA LEU A 191 -27.08 5.93 -6.15
C LEU A 191 -28.38 6.31 -5.46
N LYS A 192 -29.44 6.47 -6.24
CA LYS A 192 -30.81 6.58 -5.75
C LYS A 192 -31.70 5.56 -6.48
N ILE A 193 -31.98 4.45 -5.82
CA ILE A 193 -32.80 3.35 -6.34
C ILE A 193 -34.26 3.77 -6.34
N GLU A 194 -34.86 3.84 -7.53
CA GLU A 194 -36.25 4.28 -7.71
C GLU A 194 -37.22 3.09 -7.76
N ARG A 195 -36.77 1.90 -8.19
CA ARG A 195 -37.57 0.65 -8.26
C ARG A 195 -36.73 -0.60 -8.04
N SER A 196 -37.40 -1.74 -7.92
CA SER A 196 -36.75 -3.05 -7.79
C SER A 196 -35.99 -3.45 -9.06
N LYS A 197 -34.92 -4.24 -8.87
CA LYS A 197 -33.99 -4.69 -9.92
C LYS A 197 -33.34 -3.52 -10.70
N PRO A 198 -32.76 -2.52 -10.00
CA PRO A 198 -32.08 -1.41 -10.68
C PRO A 198 -30.87 -1.93 -11.44
N VAL A 199 -30.62 -1.48 -12.67
CA VAL A 199 -29.37 -1.74 -13.39
C VAL A 199 -28.48 -0.52 -13.28
N VAL A 200 -27.25 -0.71 -12.81
CA VAL A 200 -26.25 0.34 -12.78
C VAL A 200 -24.94 -0.22 -13.31
N GLU A 201 -24.39 0.47 -14.31
CA GLU A 201 -23.02 0.28 -14.76
C GLU A 201 -22.29 1.62 -14.74
N ILE A 202 -21.03 1.62 -14.30
CA ILE A 202 -20.17 2.81 -14.23
C ILE A 202 -18.83 2.49 -14.86
N GLY A 203 -18.28 3.41 -15.65
CA GLY A 203 -16.98 3.17 -16.28
C GLY A 203 -16.66 4.16 -17.39
N PHE A 204 -16.04 3.66 -18.44
CA PHE A 204 -15.63 4.45 -19.60
C PHE A 204 -16.17 3.84 -20.89
N ILE A 205 -16.72 4.69 -21.76
CA ILE A 205 -17.40 4.21 -22.95
C ILE A 205 -16.49 3.36 -23.84
N ASN A 206 -17.03 2.23 -24.33
CA ASN A 206 -16.36 1.25 -25.19
C ASN A 206 -15.06 0.66 -24.59
N ASN A 207 -14.83 0.80 -23.28
CA ASN A 207 -13.61 0.33 -22.64
C ASN A 207 -13.92 -0.65 -21.51
N ILE A 208 -14.22 -0.12 -20.32
CA ILE A 208 -14.34 -0.89 -19.08
C ILE A 208 -15.54 -0.39 -18.29
N TYR A 209 -16.39 -1.30 -17.82
CA TYR A 209 -17.54 -1.03 -16.97
C TYR A 209 -17.57 -1.94 -15.75
N LEU A 210 -17.85 -1.37 -14.58
CA LEU A 210 -18.31 -2.11 -13.41
C LEU A 210 -19.82 -2.31 -13.50
N CYS A 211 -20.26 -3.56 -13.64
CA CYS A 211 -21.66 -3.96 -13.66
C CYS A 211 -22.12 -4.35 -12.26
N LEU A 212 -22.83 -3.45 -11.57
CA LEU A 212 -23.14 -3.64 -10.15
C LEU A 212 -24.12 -4.78 -9.89
N ASN A 213 -25.04 -5.02 -10.81
CA ASN A 213 -26.07 -6.07 -10.71
C ASN A 213 -25.53 -7.49 -10.75
N GLY A 214 -24.50 -7.71 -11.56
CA GLY A 214 -23.85 -9.01 -11.67
C GLY A 214 -22.65 -9.14 -10.74
N GLY A 215 -22.22 -8.04 -10.10
CA GLY A 215 -21.01 -8.02 -9.29
C GLY A 215 -19.78 -8.41 -10.10
N TYR A 216 -19.62 -7.84 -11.30
CA TYR A 216 -18.45 -8.10 -12.14
C TYR A 216 -17.99 -6.84 -12.85
N ILE A 217 -16.73 -6.84 -13.29
CA ILE A 217 -16.18 -5.84 -14.18
C ILE A 217 -16.13 -6.44 -15.58
N SER A 218 -16.71 -5.76 -16.56
CA SER A 218 -16.69 -6.13 -17.97
C SER A 218 -15.77 -5.19 -18.76
N TYR A 219 -14.97 -5.76 -19.65
CA TYR A 219 -14.17 -4.99 -20.59
C TYR A 219 -13.94 -5.76 -21.88
N PHE A 220 -13.73 -5.02 -22.97
CA PHE A 220 -13.41 -5.61 -24.25
C PHE A 220 -11.90 -5.84 -24.37
N ASP A 221 -11.48 -7.09 -24.50
CA ASP A 221 -10.08 -7.42 -24.77
C ASP A 221 -9.82 -7.30 -26.28
N THR A 222 -9.06 -6.28 -26.68
CA THR A 222 -8.74 -6.03 -28.08
C THR A 222 -7.83 -7.09 -28.70
N ILE A 223 -6.98 -7.76 -27.91
CA ILE A 223 -6.08 -8.81 -28.40
C ILE A 223 -6.89 -10.08 -28.71
N LEU A 224 -7.83 -10.43 -27.83
CA LEU A 224 -8.68 -11.60 -27.99
C LEU A 224 -9.97 -11.33 -28.76
N ASN A 225 -10.25 -10.07 -29.09
CA ASN A 225 -11.47 -9.60 -29.76
C ASN A 225 -12.75 -10.13 -29.09
N LYS A 226 -12.80 -10.11 -27.75
CA LYS A 226 -13.93 -10.64 -26.96
C LYS A 226 -14.09 -9.93 -25.63
N ASP A 227 -15.30 -9.98 -25.10
CA ASP A 227 -15.58 -9.50 -23.74
C ASP A 227 -14.93 -10.40 -22.69
N LYS A 228 -14.32 -9.77 -21.68
CA LYS A 228 -13.82 -10.41 -20.47
C LYS A 228 -14.62 -9.93 -19.27
N PHE A 229 -14.70 -10.81 -18.27
CA PHE A 229 -15.42 -10.57 -17.04
C PHE A 229 -14.52 -10.92 -15.86
N ILE A 230 -14.41 -10.01 -14.91
CA ILE A 230 -13.75 -10.23 -13.61
C ILE A 230 -14.85 -10.19 -12.56
N ASN A 231 -15.18 -11.36 -12.01
CA ASN A 231 -16.13 -11.44 -10.91
C ASN A 231 -15.56 -10.73 -9.68
N LEU A 232 -16.37 -9.91 -9.04
CA LEU A 232 -16.10 -9.41 -7.71
C LEU A 232 -16.37 -10.52 -6.68
N SER A 233 -16.12 -10.21 -5.41
CA SER A 233 -16.51 -11.11 -4.32
C SER A 233 -17.96 -11.55 -4.46
N SER A 234 -18.26 -12.82 -4.16
CA SER A 234 -19.63 -13.34 -4.17
C SER A 234 -20.56 -12.61 -3.19
N SER A 235 -19.99 -11.89 -2.22
CA SER A 235 -20.71 -11.01 -1.29
C SER A 235 -20.96 -9.60 -1.82
N PHE A 236 -20.51 -9.28 -3.03
CA PHE A 236 -20.70 -7.95 -3.60
C PHE A 236 -22.19 -7.66 -3.79
N SER A 237 -22.62 -6.54 -3.24
CA SER A 237 -23.97 -6.01 -3.35
C SER A 237 -23.90 -4.49 -3.28
N PHE A 238 -24.95 -3.83 -3.77
CA PHE A 238 -25.10 -2.39 -3.67
C PHE A 238 -26.51 -2.03 -3.17
N ASN A 239 -26.59 -0.92 -2.47
CA ASN A 239 -27.78 -0.42 -1.80
C ASN A 239 -28.11 1.00 -2.27
N ASN A 240 -29.29 1.46 -1.87
CA ASN A 240 -29.64 2.87 -2.03
C ASN A 240 -28.64 3.75 -1.26
N GLU A 241 -28.31 4.91 -1.81
CA GLU A 241 -27.30 5.85 -1.28
C GLU A 241 -25.83 5.39 -1.30
N ASP A 242 -25.53 4.17 -1.77
CA ASP A 242 -24.13 3.76 -1.97
C ASP A 242 -23.43 4.71 -2.95
N ILE A 243 -22.16 5.00 -2.67
CA ILE A 243 -21.30 5.84 -3.52
C ILE A 243 -20.36 4.92 -4.28
N ILE A 244 -20.43 4.96 -5.61
CA ILE A 244 -19.60 4.14 -6.48
C ILE A 244 -18.68 5.06 -7.28
N GLY A 245 -17.39 4.78 -7.23
CA GLY A 245 -16.38 5.57 -7.91
C GLY A 245 -15.63 4.80 -8.98
N CYS A 246 -15.10 5.55 -9.93
CA CYS A 246 -14.31 5.04 -11.03
C CYS A 246 -13.14 6.00 -11.26
N GLY A 247 -11.92 5.45 -11.24
CA GLY A 247 -10.69 6.19 -11.46
C GLY A 247 -9.87 5.59 -12.57
N VAL A 248 -9.09 6.43 -13.24
CA VAL A 248 -8.05 6.02 -14.18
C VAL A 248 -6.72 6.64 -13.76
N VAL A 249 -5.67 5.83 -13.79
CA VAL A 249 -4.30 6.28 -13.53
C VAL A 249 -3.51 6.19 -14.81
N TYR A 250 -2.92 7.32 -15.20
CA TYR A 250 -2.02 7.43 -16.34
C TYR A 250 -0.57 7.38 -15.87
N PRO A 251 0.30 6.63 -16.58
CA PRO A 251 1.73 6.70 -16.33
C PRO A 251 2.27 8.09 -16.72
N PRO A 252 3.37 8.52 -16.07
CA PRO A 252 4.09 9.72 -16.46
C PRO A 252 4.36 9.75 -17.96
N PRO A 253 4.25 10.92 -18.61
CA PRO A 253 4.41 11.02 -20.05
C PRO A 253 5.84 10.74 -20.55
N ASN A 254 6.83 10.85 -19.65
CA ASN A 254 8.25 10.66 -19.96
C ASN A 254 8.75 9.24 -19.70
N ILE A 255 7.98 8.41 -19.00
CA ILE A 255 8.31 6.99 -18.78
C ILE A 255 7.88 6.22 -20.04
N ASN A 256 8.73 5.29 -20.46
CA ASN A 256 8.59 4.40 -21.62
C ASN A 256 7.15 4.31 -22.16
N ASN A 257 6.94 4.80 -23.39
CA ASN A 257 5.62 5.02 -24.02
C ASN A 257 4.71 3.78 -24.08
N ASN A 258 5.23 2.61 -23.74
CA ASN A 258 4.52 1.34 -23.75
C ASN A 258 3.66 1.10 -22.51
N LYS A 259 3.85 1.87 -21.43
CA LYS A 259 3.04 1.70 -20.21
C LYS A 259 1.61 2.20 -20.45
N LEU A 260 0.65 1.35 -20.18
CA LEU A 260 -0.77 1.62 -20.36
C LEU A 260 -1.37 2.21 -19.06
N PRO A 261 -2.45 2.99 -19.16
CA PRO A 261 -3.20 3.39 -17.98
C PRO A 261 -3.95 2.20 -17.39
N TYR A 262 -4.28 2.26 -16.10
CA TYR A 262 -5.20 1.30 -15.47
C TYR A 262 -6.44 2.00 -14.92
N ILE A 263 -7.55 1.27 -14.87
CA ILE A 263 -8.81 1.69 -14.27
C ILE A 263 -9.03 0.94 -12.96
N PHE A 264 -9.56 1.61 -11.95
CA PHE A 264 -9.98 1.02 -10.70
C PHE A 264 -11.36 1.52 -10.29
N PHE A 265 -12.00 0.79 -9.38
CA PHE A 265 -13.32 1.11 -8.88
C PHE A 265 -13.31 1.20 -7.36
N THR A 266 -14.23 1.98 -6.82
CA THR A 266 -14.41 2.11 -5.37
C THR A 266 -15.87 1.99 -4.99
N LYS A 267 -16.15 1.49 -3.80
CA LYS A 267 -17.46 1.54 -3.15
C LYS A 267 -17.32 2.20 -1.79
N ASN A 268 -18.09 3.25 -1.54
CA ASN A 268 -18.13 3.98 -0.27
C ASN A 268 -16.75 4.44 0.23
N GLY A 269 -15.84 4.75 -0.71
CA GLY A 269 -14.48 5.20 -0.43
C GLY A 269 -13.44 4.09 -0.28
N GLU A 270 -13.81 2.82 -0.48
CA GLU A 270 -12.89 1.69 -0.45
C GLU A 270 -12.70 1.10 -1.84
N LEU A 271 -11.48 0.65 -2.18
CA LEU A 271 -11.20 -0.02 -3.45
C LEU A 271 -11.99 -1.34 -3.55
N ILE A 272 -12.54 -1.63 -4.73
CA ILE A 272 -13.24 -2.89 -5.00
C ILE A 272 -12.67 -3.59 -6.23
N GLY A 273 -12.52 -4.91 -6.13
CA GLY A 273 -11.95 -5.72 -7.18
C GLY A 273 -10.46 -5.42 -7.43
N LYS A 274 -9.96 -5.91 -8.56
CA LYS A 274 -8.60 -5.59 -9.05
C LYS A 274 -8.68 -4.41 -10.02
N ALA A 275 -7.61 -3.62 -10.07
CA ALA A 275 -7.43 -2.66 -11.14
C ALA A 275 -7.23 -3.40 -12.48
N ILE A 276 -7.53 -2.71 -13.58
CA ILE A 276 -7.53 -3.30 -14.91
C ILE A 276 -6.76 -2.39 -15.85
N GLU A 277 -5.70 -2.92 -16.43
CA GLU A 277 -4.96 -2.26 -17.50
C GLU A 277 -5.84 -2.04 -18.72
N VAL A 278 -5.80 -0.83 -19.28
CA VAL A 278 -6.60 -0.45 -20.43
C VAL A 278 -5.86 -0.78 -21.72
N ASN A 279 -6.21 -1.93 -22.30
CA ASN A 279 -5.75 -2.33 -23.63
C ASN A 279 -6.66 -1.71 -24.69
N GLY A 280 -6.12 -0.84 -25.56
CA GLY A 280 -6.85 -0.30 -26.70
C GLY A 280 -6.74 1.22 -26.87
N ASN A 281 -7.79 1.84 -27.42
CA ASN A 281 -7.82 3.28 -27.69
C ASN A 281 -8.06 4.08 -26.40
N ILE A 282 -6.96 4.47 -25.75
CA ILE A 282 -6.93 5.31 -24.54
C ILE A 282 -7.30 6.78 -24.78
N GLN A 283 -7.47 7.22 -26.03
CA GLN A 283 -7.78 8.63 -26.34
C GLN A 283 -9.23 9.00 -25.97
N ASP A 284 -10.10 8.00 -25.80
CA ASP A 284 -11.55 8.16 -25.67
C ASP A 284 -12.12 7.62 -24.35
N LEU A 285 -11.40 7.83 -23.24
CA LEU A 285 -11.91 7.51 -21.90
C LEU A 285 -12.93 8.55 -21.43
N PHE A 286 -14.15 8.52 -21.99
CA PHE A 286 -15.27 9.32 -21.50
C PHE A 286 -15.95 8.64 -20.31
N PRO A 287 -16.00 9.28 -19.13
CA PRO A 287 -16.83 8.81 -18.02
C PRO A 287 -18.25 8.53 -18.50
N SER A 288 -18.80 7.41 -18.08
CA SER A 288 -20.12 6.98 -18.54
C SER A 288 -20.83 6.12 -17.51
N VAL A 289 -22.15 6.19 -17.55
CA VAL A 289 -23.03 5.38 -16.72
C VAL A 289 -24.17 4.79 -17.55
N ILE A 290 -24.58 3.58 -17.21
CA ILE A 290 -25.76 2.91 -17.76
C ILE A 290 -26.74 2.69 -16.62
N LEU A 291 -27.96 3.22 -16.76
CA LEU A 291 -28.95 3.25 -15.69
C LEU A 291 -30.27 2.60 -16.11
N LYS A 292 -30.85 1.84 -15.19
CA LYS A 292 -32.24 1.37 -15.20
C LYS A 292 -32.80 1.42 -13.79
N TYR A 293 -33.94 2.05 -13.60
CA TYR A 293 -34.61 2.21 -12.30
C TYR A 293 -33.75 2.84 -11.20
N CYS A 294 -32.75 3.65 -11.57
CA CYS A 294 -31.83 4.28 -10.65
C CYS A 294 -31.54 5.70 -11.13
N SER A 295 -31.72 6.68 -10.25
CA SER A 295 -31.24 8.05 -10.41
C SER A 295 -29.85 8.17 -9.79
N ILE A 296 -29.06 9.17 -10.21
CA ILE A 296 -27.73 9.40 -9.64
C ILE A 296 -27.47 10.89 -9.37
N GLU A 297 -26.64 11.12 -8.36
CA GLU A 297 -25.96 12.39 -8.13
C GLU A 297 -24.47 12.15 -8.35
N THR A 298 -23.83 12.94 -9.20
CA THR A 298 -22.40 12.76 -9.53
C THR A 298 -21.53 13.79 -8.84
N ASN A 299 -20.30 13.40 -8.54
CA ASN A 299 -19.21 14.28 -8.18
C ASN A 299 -18.06 14.06 -9.17
N PHE A 300 -17.75 15.08 -9.98
CA PHE A 300 -16.58 15.10 -10.87
C PHE A 300 -15.36 15.79 -10.23
N GLY A 301 -15.46 16.22 -8.97
CA GLY A 301 -14.38 16.92 -8.26
C GLY A 301 -14.32 18.42 -8.51
N ASP A 302 -15.43 19.03 -8.97
CA ASP A 302 -15.52 20.47 -9.24
C ASP A 302 -15.27 21.33 -8.00
N ASN A 303 -15.77 20.88 -6.84
CA ASN A 303 -15.61 21.58 -5.56
C ASN A 303 -15.34 20.59 -4.43
N LEU A 304 -14.08 20.17 -4.30
CA LEU A 304 -13.64 19.23 -3.26
C LEU A 304 -13.74 19.80 -1.84
N ASN A 305 -13.79 21.12 -1.67
CA ASN A 305 -13.91 21.74 -0.35
C ASN A 305 -15.33 21.58 0.23
N SER A 306 -16.36 21.80 -0.59
CA SER A 306 -17.75 21.67 -0.15
C SER A 306 -18.33 20.28 -0.38
N LYS A 307 -17.81 19.55 -1.37
CA LYS A 307 -18.27 18.22 -1.77
C LYS A 307 -17.04 17.33 -2.03
N PRO A 308 -16.30 16.94 -0.98
CA PRO A 308 -15.16 16.05 -1.13
C PRO A 308 -15.62 14.71 -1.70
N PHE A 309 -14.71 14.02 -2.39
CA PHE A 309 -14.93 12.62 -2.73
C PHE A 309 -15.04 11.78 -1.47
N LYS A 310 -15.81 10.70 -1.54
CA LYS A 310 -15.80 9.69 -0.47
C LYS A 310 -14.48 8.92 -0.47
N TYR A 311 -13.90 8.69 -1.64
CA TYR A 311 -12.57 8.10 -1.80
C TYR A 311 -11.46 9.13 -1.54
N ASP A 312 -10.46 8.76 -0.74
CA ASP A 312 -9.30 9.59 -0.49
C ASP A 312 -8.30 9.53 -1.65
N ILE A 313 -8.55 10.36 -2.65
CA ILE A 313 -7.69 10.53 -3.83
C ILE A 313 -6.27 11.01 -3.50
N THR A 314 -6.04 11.62 -2.33
CA THR A 314 -4.69 12.12 -1.94
C THR A 314 -3.77 11.01 -1.46
N ASN A 315 -4.36 9.87 -1.07
CA ASN A 315 -3.65 8.67 -0.63
C ASN A 315 -3.73 7.53 -1.65
N HIS A 316 -4.06 7.82 -2.91
CA HIS A 316 -4.02 6.80 -3.96
C HIS A 316 -2.58 6.37 -4.23
N ILE A 317 -2.27 5.13 -3.85
CA ILE A 317 -1.01 4.46 -4.15
C ILE A 317 -1.13 3.78 -5.51
N VAL A 318 -0.15 4.02 -6.36
CA VAL A 318 -0.05 3.46 -7.69
C VAL A 318 0.14 1.95 -7.59
N ALA A 319 -0.68 1.18 -8.31
CA ALA A 319 -0.64 -0.27 -8.24
C ALA A 319 0.65 -0.83 -8.87
N LYS A 320 1.50 -1.45 -8.03
CA LYS A 320 2.81 -2.00 -8.42
C LYS A 320 2.74 -3.07 -9.51
N GLU A 321 1.61 -3.74 -9.64
CA GLU A 321 1.40 -4.77 -10.66
C GLU A 321 1.41 -4.22 -12.09
N PHE A 322 1.21 -2.91 -12.28
CA PHE A 322 1.29 -2.25 -13.60
C PHE A 322 2.57 -1.43 -13.77
N TYR A 323 3.23 -1.09 -12.68
CA TYR A 323 4.35 -0.14 -12.65
C TYR A 323 5.43 -0.60 -11.68
N GLU A 324 6.58 -1.01 -12.22
CA GLU A 324 7.72 -1.48 -11.43
C GLU A 324 8.54 -0.31 -10.87
N ASP A 325 9.17 -0.54 -9.71
CA ASP A 325 10.01 0.47 -9.03
C ASP A 325 11.23 0.90 -9.90
N GLU A 326 11.59 0.13 -10.95
CA GLU A 326 12.73 0.39 -11.85
C GLU A 326 12.49 1.56 -12.83
N ASP A 327 11.25 2.01 -13.00
CA ASP A 327 10.90 3.14 -13.87
C ASP A 327 11.47 4.49 -13.40
N PHE A 328 12.01 4.53 -12.18
CA PHE A 328 12.52 5.74 -11.50
C PHE A 328 14.04 5.78 -11.40
N THR A 329 14.75 4.93 -12.13
CA THR A 329 16.22 5.03 -12.17
C THR A 329 16.62 6.24 -13.00
N ASP A 330 17.12 7.27 -12.30
CA ASP A 330 17.71 8.46 -12.91
C ASP A 330 18.84 8.03 -13.88
N GLU A 331 18.65 8.23 -15.19
CA GLU A 331 19.73 8.34 -16.17
C GLU A 331 20.38 9.74 -16.09
#